data_AF-E1ZR02-F1
#
_entry.id   AF-E1ZR02-F1
#
_cell.length_a   1.000
_cell.length_b   1.000
_cell.length_c   1.000
_cell.angle_alpha   90.00
_cell.angle_beta   90.00
_cell.angle_gamma   90.00
#
_symmetry.space_group_name_H-M   'P 1'
#
loop_
_entity.id
_entity.type
_entity.pdbx_description
1 polymer ?
#
loop_
_entity_poly.entity_id
_entity_poly.type
_entity_poly.pdbx_seq_one_letter_code
_entity_poly.pdbx_strand_id
1 'polypeptide(L)'
;MEMPCPAAAITTAAVALAPVVIGAPGLVQQLILSHLTLRDKLNLGANCTTLQQDSLAWFGQPVTVGRPSMIGAASLAAWLPGEAPAAISPEVAQGNWRTLCGLTALKRLTLDHCRLQQLPDAASNLTALTHLELISNHEASALAPLSALLQLEHLELDSCGLTAVPAHLSALTRLRHLHLENNRDLVGGWHHLSALPRLQNLILSGIANSADVAAELPELPALTRLSCYNINFANEAVGGWQSLHRLTGLETLSLYSCSIHRLPEVLPHLTALTRLRIINDNLSGLEPLSALQQLRHLELENCRLGAVPEQLSVLTALTWLGLAQNRDLTGGGWEHLLPLTRLRTLTLWSVPRPDGIPPEVAALQDLNPLKILC
;
A
#
# COMPACT_ATOMS: atom_id res chain seq x y z
N MET A 1 80.18 21.63 7.59
CA MET A 1 78.92 21.66 6.81
C MET A 1 77.85 21.20 7.78
N GLU A 2 76.93 22.01 8.27
CA GLU A 2 76.16 23.07 7.61
C GLU A 2 75.89 24.23 8.57
N MET A 3 75.70 25.42 7.98
CA MET A 3 75.27 26.67 8.59
C MET A 3 73.77 26.91 8.28
N PRO A 4 73.08 27.83 8.98
CA PRO A 4 71.62 27.84 9.16
C PRO A 4 70.85 28.77 8.18
N CYS A 5 69.53 28.94 8.43
CA CYS A 5 68.62 30.06 8.04
C CYS A 5 67.56 29.80 6.93
N PRO A 6 66.49 30.64 6.78
CA PRO A 6 65.08 30.26 7.01
C PRO A 6 64.05 30.75 5.95
N ALA A 7 62.76 30.53 6.23
CA ALA A 7 61.51 31.21 5.81
C ALA A 7 61.46 32.20 4.61
N ALA A 8 60.42 32.09 3.76
CA ALA A 8 59.51 33.20 3.42
C ALA A 8 58.31 32.82 2.51
N ALA A 9 57.12 33.15 3.02
CA ALA A 9 55.99 33.89 2.41
C ALA A 9 55.27 33.46 1.11
N ILE A 10 53.94 33.47 1.27
CA ILE A 10 52.79 33.42 0.35
C ILE A 10 52.89 34.47 -0.78
N THR A 11 52.39 34.15 -1.99
CA THR A 11 51.59 35.08 -2.80
C THR A 11 50.63 34.36 -3.75
N THR A 12 49.37 34.78 -3.67
CA THR A 12 48.19 34.51 -4.51
C THR A 12 48.34 34.96 -5.96
N ALA A 13 47.80 34.16 -6.90
CA ALA A 13 47.31 34.67 -8.18
C ALA A 13 45.99 33.97 -8.54
N ALA A 14 44.88 34.65 -8.22
CA ALA A 14 43.55 34.30 -8.69
C ALA A 14 43.40 34.78 -10.14
N VAL A 15 43.15 33.87 -11.08
CA VAL A 15 42.66 34.20 -12.42
C VAL A 15 41.14 34.08 -12.39
N ALA A 16 40.46 35.22 -12.41
CA ALA A 16 39.02 35.31 -12.53
C ALA A 16 38.59 34.92 -13.96
N LEU A 17 37.83 33.83 -14.09
CA LEU A 17 37.06 33.53 -15.30
C LEU A 17 35.66 34.12 -15.12
N ALA A 18 35.28 35.04 -16.01
CA ALA A 18 33.97 35.69 -16.01
C ALA A 18 32.84 34.66 -16.22
N PRO A 19 31.67 34.81 -15.57
CA PRO A 19 30.54 33.92 -15.79
C PRO A 19 30.00 34.09 -17.21
N VAL A 20 29.97 32.99 -17.97
CA VAL A 20 29.34 32.92 -19.29
C VAL A 20 27.83 32.85 -19.06
N VAL A 21 27.10 33.84 -19.58
CA VAL A 21 25.63 33.81 -19.61
C VAL A 21 25.20 32.81 -20.68
N ILE A 22 24.53 31.73 -20.28
CA ILE A 22 23.92 30.76 -21.19
C ILE A 22 22.39 30.82 -21.01
N GLY A 23 21.66 30.97 -22.11
CA GLY A 23 20.21 31.17 -22.12
C GLY A 23 19.38 29.88 -22.10
N ALA A 24 18.05 30.03 -22.06
CA ALA A 24 17.08 28.93 -21.99
C ALA A 24 17.25 27.88 -23.12
N PRO A 25 17.02 26.58 -22.84
CA PRO A 25 17.30 25.51 -23.79
C PRO A 25 16.39 25.58 -25.01
N GLY A 26 16.98 25.38 -26.19
CA GLY A 26 16.26 25.35 -27.47
C GLY A 26 15.37 24.11 -27.64
N LEU A 27 14.46 24.16 -28.61
CA LEU A 27 13.48 23.09 -28.89
C LEU A 27 14.12 21.70 -29.09
N VAL A 28 15.30 21.63 -29.71
CA VAL A 28 16.02 20.37 -29.94
C VAL A 28 16.53 19.75 -28.63
N GLN A 29 16.99 20.58 -27.69
CA GLN A 29 17.44 20.12 -26.36
C GLN A 29 16.25 19.60 -25.54
N GLN A 30 15.10 20.28 -25.60
CA GLN A 30 13.88 19.80 -24.96
C GLN A 30 13.41 18.45 -25.53
N LEU A 31 13.51 18.26 -26.85
CA LEU A 31 13.14 17.01 -27.51
C LEU A 31 14.07 15.86 -27.08
N ILE A 32 15.39 16.08 -27.07
CA ILE A 32 16.37 15.08 -26.62
C ILE A 32 16.09 14.70 -25.16
N LEU A 33 15.89 15.69 -24.27
CA LEU A 33 15.57 15.43 -22.86
C LEU A 33 14.25 14.67 -22.69
N SER A 34 13.25 14.87 -23.56
CA SER A 34 11.99 14.13 -23.48
C SER A 34 12.16 12.62 -23.72
N HIS A 35 13.19 12.21 -24.46
CA HIS A 35 13.49 10.82 -24.79
C HIS A 35 14.48 10.14 -23.84
N LEU A 36 15.07 10.87 -22.90
CA LEU A 36 16.03 10.34 -21.93
C LEU A 36 15.35 9.76 -20.70
N THR A 37 15.90 8.65 -20.21
CA THR A 37 15.48 8.06 -18.93
C THR A 37 15.85 8.99 -17.77
N LEU A 38 15.21 8.83 -16.60
CA LEU A 38 15.58 9.59 -15.41
C LEU A 38 17.07 9.39 -15.06
N ARG A 39 17.61 8.18 -15.29
CA ARG A 39 19.03 7.87 -15.12
C ARG A 39 19.91 8.71 -16.04
N ASP A 40 19.56 8.80 -17.31
CA ASP A 40 20.34 9.58 -18.30
C ASP A 40 20.28 11.08 -17.99
N LYS A 41 19.12 11.58 -17.51
CA LYS A 41 18.92 12.96 -17.07
C LYS A 41 19.77 13.31 -15.84
N LEU A 42 19.81 12.42 -14.86
CA LEU A 42 20.63 12.60 -13.66
C LEU A 42 22.13 12.52 -13.98
N ASN A 43 22.54 11.64 -14.90
CA ASN A 43 23.92 11.56 -15.39
C ASN A 43 24.35 12.83 -16.13
N LEU A 44 23.46 13.41 -16.94
CA LEU A 44 23.71 14.70 -17.59
C LEU A 44 23.90 15.82 -16.56
N GLY A 45 23.02 15.90 -15.54
CA GLY A 45 23.15 16.90 -14.47
C GLY A 45 24.39 16.72 -13.58
N ALA A 46 24.82 15.48 -13.33
CA ALA A 46 25.99 15.20 -12.50
C ALA A 46 27.31 15.51 -13.20
N ASN A 47 27.40 15.30 -14.53
CA ASN A 47 28.66 15.38 -15.28
C ASN A 47 28.85 16.69 -16.06
N CYS A 48 27.82 17.53 -16.19
CA CYS A 48 27.89 18.75 -16.96
C CYS A 48 27.84 19.98 -16.03
N THR A 49 29.00 20.57 -15.75
CA THR A 49 29.16 21.71 -14.83
C THR A 49 28.43 22.97 -15.28
N THR A 50 28.20 23.15 -16.59
CA THR A 50 27.34 24.19 -17.16
C THR A 50 25.85 23.91 -16.91
N LEU A 51 25.41 22.65 -16.84
CA LEU A 51 24.02 22.28 -16.48
C LEU A 51 23.75 22.37 -14.97
N GLN A 52 24.78 22.43 -14.12
CA GLN A 52 24.64 22.63 -12.67
C GLN A 52 24.42 24.09 -12.27
N GLN A 53 24.84 25.03 -13.11
CA GLN A 53 24.66 26.47 -12.88
C GLN A 53 23.25 26.95 -13.27
N ASP A 54 22.63 26.30 -14.25
CA ASP A 54 21.25 26.53 -14.62
C ASP A 54 20.31 25.58 -13.87
N SER A 55 19.39 26.18 -13.11
CA SER A 55 18.39 25.52 -12.26
C SER A 55 17.78 24.24 -12.85
N LEU A 56 17.52 23.27 -11.96
CA LEU A 56 16.63 22.10 -12.14
C LEU A 56 15.21 22.46 -12.64
N ALA A 57 14.91 23.74 -12.87
CA ALA A 57 13.73 24.28 -13.57
C ALA A 57 13.48 23.72 -14.99
N TRP A 58 14.43 22.98 -15.58
CA TRP A 58 14.23 22.35 -16.90
C TRP A 58 13.27 21.15 -16.89
N PHE A 59 12.94 20.57 -15.75
CA PHE A 59 12.02 19.43 -15.64
C PHE A 59 10.54 19.88 -15.68
N GLY A 60 10.19 20.76 -16.61
CA GLY A 60 8.86 21.40 -16.75
C GLY A 60 7.69 20.47 -17.10
N GLN A 61 7.84 19.15 -16.97
CA GLN A 61 6.75 18.17 -17.07
C GLN A 61 6.94 17.09 -16.00
N PRO A 62 5.85 16.58 -15.39
CA PRO A 62 5.91 15.67 -14.25
C PRO A 62 6.60 14.37 -14.66
N VAL A 63 7.89 14.26 -14.32
CA VAL A 63 8.65 13.04 -14.53
C VAL A 63 8.14 12.01 -13.53
N THR A 64 7.45 11.01 -14.08
CA THR A 64 7.04 9.82 -13.35
C THR A 64 8.06 8.74 -13.64
N VAL A 65 9.08 8.55 -12.81
CA VAL A 65 9.92 7.33 -12.87
C VAL A 65 10.55 7.07 -11.50
N GLY A 66 10.42 5.83 -11.02
CA GLY A 66 11.25 5.32 -9.94
C GLY A 66 11.05 3.84 -9.66
N ARG A 67 11.12 2.91 -10.63
CA ARG A 67 11.30 1.49 -10.28
C ARG A 67 12.80 1.14 -10.32
N PRO A 68 13.56 1.23 -9.21
CA PRO A 68 14.77 0.45 -9.08
C PRO A 68 14.36 -0.96 -8.69
N SER A 69 14.00 -1.79 -9.66
CA SER A 69 13.81 -3.22 -9.40
C SER A 69 15.17 -3.90 -9.26
N MET A 70 16.04 -3.56 -8.28
CA MET A 70 17.33 -4.24 -8.15
C MET A 70 17.76 -4.52 -6.71
N ILE A 71 18.15 -5.77 -6.51
CA ILE A 71 18.53 -6.45 -5.28
C ILE A 71 19.80 -5.80 -4.70
N GLY A 72 19.65 -5.04 -3.61
CA GLY A 72 20.73 -4.72 -2.68
C GLY A 72 21.56 -3.45 -2.92
N ALA A 73 22.28 -3.03 -1.86
CA ALA A 73 23.01 -1.76 -1.76
C ALA A 73 24.08 -1.54 -2.86
N ALA A 74 24.65 -2.60 -3.42
CA ALA A 74 25.61 -2.51 -4.53
C ALA A 74 24.98 -1.96 -5.83
N SER A 75 23.65 -2.04 -5.96
CA SER A 75 22.91 -1.65 -7.16
C SER A 75 22.49 -0.16 -7.16
N LEU A 76 22.37 0.45 -5.98
CA LEU A 76 22.20 1.89 -5.81
C LEU A 76 23.49 2.65 -6.17
N ALA A 77 24.64 2.05 -5.85
CA ALA A 77 25.96 2.50 -6.31
C ALA A 77 26.15 2.40 -7.83
N ALA A 78 25.41 1.55 -8.54
CA ALA A 78 25.43 1.48 -10.01
C ALA A 78 24.47 2.51 -10.68
N TRP A 79 23.58 3.12 -9.89
CA TRP A 79 22.68 4.20 -10.34
C TRP A 79 23.32 5.59 -10.20
N LEU A 80 24.40 5.69 -9.44
CA LEU A 80 25.24 6.88 -9.25
C LEU A 80 26.67 6.59 -9.75
N PRO A 81 27.49 7.59 -10.12
CA PRO A 81 28.79 7.31 -10.72
C PRO A 81 29.81 6.87 -9.66
N GLY A 82 30.55 5.78 -9.92
CA GLY A 82 31.82 5.45 -9.24
C GLY A 82 31.93 4.02 -8.68
N GLU A 83 32.82 3.24 -9.30
CA GLU A 83 33.45 1.94 -8.98
C GLU A 83 33.04 1.10 -7.74
N ALA A 84 32.93 -0.21 -7.95
CA ALA A 84 33.14 -1.27 -6.95
C ALA A 84 34.36 -2.12 -7.38
N PRO A 85 35.02 -2.96 -6.54
CA PRO A 85 34.63 -3.40 -5.19
C PRO A 85 35.77 -3.43 -4.14
N ALA A 86 35.53 -2.89 -2.94
CA ALA A 86 36.17 -3.33 -1.69
C ALA A 86 35.45 -2.65 -0.52
N ALA A 87 35.01 -3.43 0.47
CA ALA A 87 34.46 -2.98 1.77
C ALA A 87 33.67 -1.65 1.72
N ILE A 88 32.42 -1.71 1.28
CA ILE A 88 31.56 -0.52 1.14
C ILE A 88 31.23 0.03 2.53
N SER A 89 31.75 1.22 2.84
CA SER A 89 31.40 2.01 4.01
C SER A 89 29.90 2.41 3.97
N PRO A 90 29.25 2.65 5.12
CA PRO A 90 27.83 3.02 5.20
C PRO A 90 27.44 4.31 4.44
N GLU A 91 28.41 5.04 3.90
CA GLU A 91 28.21 6.29 3.15
C GLU A 91 27.74 6.07 1.69
N VAL A 92 28.01 4.91 1.07
CA VAL A 92 27.64 4.67 -0.35
C VAL A 92 26.19 4.16 -0.52
N ALA A 93 25.56 3.66 0.55
CA ALA A 93 24.11 3.36 0.58
C ALA A 93 23.25 4.64 0.66
N GLN A 94 23.86 5.78 1.03
CA GLN A 94 23.25 7.11 0.99
C GLN A 94 23.40 7.73 -0.40
N GLY A 95 22.80 7.10 -1.41
CA GLY A 95 22.74 7.66 -2.76
C GLY A 95 22.31 9.13 -2.73
N ASN A 96 22.89 9.96 -3.62
CA ASN A 96 22.88 11.44 -3.65
C ASN A 96 21.50 12.08 -3.38
N TRP A 97 21.09 12.06 -2.10
CA TRP A 97 19.78 12.50 -1.63
C TRP A 97 19.58 14.00 -1.86
N ARG A 98 20.68 14.76 -1.86
CA ARG A 98 20.70 16.17 -2.23
C ARG A 98 20.16 16.40 -3.64
N THR A 99 20.53 15.55 -4.60
CA THR A 99 20.06 15.67 -5.99
C THR A 99 18.61 15.23 -6.11
N LEU A 100 18.23 14.10 -5.50
CA LEU A 100 16.85 13.62 -5.50
C LEU A 100 15.90 14.64 -4.85
N CYS A 101 16.28 15.18 -3.70
CA CYS A 101 15.48 16.16 -2.96
C CYS A 101 15.52 17.57 -3.56
N GLY A 102 16.40 17.81 -4.53
CA GLY A 102 16.36 18.99 -5.38
C GLY A 102 15.22 18.94 -6.41
N LEU A 103 14.64 17.75 -6.67
CA LEU A 103 13.49 17.57 -7.55
C LEU A 103 12.18 17.92 -6.83
N THR A 104 12.04 19.16 -6.39
CA THR A 104 10.90 19.63 -5.57
C THR A 104 9.54 19.52 -6.25
N ALA A 105 9.51 19.41 -7.59
CA ALA A 105 8.31 19.17 -8.39
C ALA A 105 7.91 17.68 -8.53
N LEU A 106 8.67 16.76 -7.92
CA LEU A 106 8.43 15.32 -8.02
C LEU A 106 7.09 14.94 -7.38
N LYS A 107 6.23 14.27 -8.15
CA LYS A 107 4.90 13.85 -7.69
C LYS A 107 4.82 12.41 -7.21
N ARG A 108 5.68 11.53 -7.71
CA ARG A 108 5.69 10.10 -7.38
C ARG A 108 7.13 9.66 -7.16
N LEU A 109 7.36 8.92 -6.08
CA LEU A 109 8.65 8.38 -5.72
C LEU A 109 8.48 6.97 -5.19
N THR A 110 9.31 6.05 -5.68
CA THR A 110 9.32 4.66 -5.24
C THR A 110 10.78 4.32 -4.91
N LEU A 111 11.01 3.83 -3.70
CA LEU A 111 12.33 3.49 -3.16
C LEU A 111 12.32 2.07 -2.59
N ASP A 112 11.74 1.14 -3.33
CA ASP A 112 11.60 -0.24 -2.89
C ASP A 112 12.96 -0.95 -2.81
N HIS A 113 13.12 -1.83 -1.84
CA HIS A 113 14.31 -2.67 -1.64
C HIS A 113 15.64 -1.90 -1.56
N CYS A 114 15.59 -0.63 -1.17
CA CYS A 114 16.75 0.27 -1.11
C CYS A 114 17.56 0.12 0.19
N ARG A 115 17.12 -0.75 1.12
CA ARG A 115 17.74 -0.96 2.44
C ARG A 115 17.86 0.36 3.23
N LEU A 116 16.85 1.23 3.11
CA LEU A 116 16.80 2.47 3.86
C LEU A 116 16.68 2.16 5.36
N GLN A 117 17.53 2.79 6.16
CA GLN A 117 17.40 2.81 7.63
C GLN A 117 16.53 3.97 8.10
N GLN A 118 16.46 5.04 7.30
CA GLN A 118 15.66 6.21 7.59
C GLN A 118 15.38 6.97 6.29
N LEU A 119 14.29 7.72 6.26
CA LEU A 119 14.17 8.82 5.30
C LEU A 119 15.09 9.95 5.76
N PRO A 120 16.03 10.42 4.93
CA PRO A 120 16.90 11.54 5.31
C PRO A 120 16.12 12.86 5.33
N ASP A 121 16.51 13.79 6.20
CA ASP A 121 15.80 15.06 6.43
C ASP A 121 15.45 15.84 5.16
N ALA A 122 16.32 15.81 4.14
CA ALA A 122 16.06 16.52 2.89
C ALA A 122 14.83 15.99 2.12
N ALA A 123 14.26 14.82 2.49
CA ALA A 123 12.99 14.33 1.93
C ALA A 123 11.90 15.37 2.05
N SER A 124 11.96 16.15 3.14
CA SER A 124 11.01 17.20 3.46
C SER A 124 10.90 18.26 2.35
N ASN A 125 11.88 18.37 1.45
CA ASN A 125 11.84 19.27 0.30
C ASN A 125 10.93 18.78 -0.84
N LEU A 126 10.56 17.49 -0.86
CA LEU A 126 9.71 16.87 -1.88
C LEU A 126 8.22 17.20 -1.64
N THR A 127 7.92 18.48 -1.40
CA THR A 127 6.59 18.95 -0.97
C THR A 127 5.49 18.76 -2.01
N ALA A 128 5.82 18.56 -3.30
CA ALA A 128 4.86 18.28 -4.37
C ALA A 128 4.48 16.78 -4.47
N LEU A 129 5.05 15.93 -3.62
CA LEU A 129 4.93 14.48 -3.71
C LEU A 129 3.54 14.02 -3.26
N THR A 130 2.90 13.23 -4.13
CA THR A 130 1.53 12.72 -3.97
C THR A 130 1.51 11.21 -3.75
N HIS A 131 2.52 10.48 -4.21
CA HIS A 131 2.62 9.02 -4.05
C HIS A 131 4.04 8.63 -3.63
N LEU A 132 4.16 7.90 -2.53
CA LEU A 132 5.42 7.41 -2.00
C LEU A 132 5.33 5.90 -1.73
N GLU A 133 6.27 5.13 -2.26
CA GLU A 133 6.40 3.69 -2.02
C GLU A 133 7.77 3.42 -1.40
N LEU A 134 7.81 2.75 -0.25
CA LEU A 134 9.04 2.40 0.48
C LEU A 134 9.13 0.90 0.76
N ILE A 135 8.64 0.05 -0.13
CA ILE A 135 8.46 -1.38 0.12
C ILE A 135 9.81 -2.06 0.44
N SER A 136 9.85 -2.93 1.44
CA SER A 136 11.02 -3.72 1.82
C SER A 136 12.25 -2.88 2.20
N ASN A 137 12.02 -1.82 2.99
CA ASN A 137 13.06 -1.08 3.70
C ASN A 137 13.00 -1.40 5.19
N HIS A 138 13.36 -2.63 5.55
CA HIS A 138 13.12 -3.23 6.88
C HIS A 138 13.69 -2.46 8.09
N GLU A 139 14.59 -1.52 7.88
CA GLU A 139 15.20 -0.71 8.96
C GLU A 139 14.60 0.72 9.02
N ALA A 140 13.71 1.09 8.09
CA ALA A 140 13.12 2.42 7.93
C ALA A 140 12.04 2.72 8.97
N SER A 141 12.40 2.65 10.25
CA SER A 141 11.54 3.06 11.37
C SER A 141 11.48 4.59 11.54
N ALA A 142 12.53 5.30 11.12
CA ALA A 142 12.59 6.76 11.17
C ALA A 142 12.00 7.38 9.90
N LEU A 143 10.74 7.81 10.02
CA LEU A 143 9.95 8.41 8.94
C LEU A 143 9.57 9.87 9.23
N ALA A 144 10.35 10.56 10.07
CA ALA A 144 10.09 11.95 10.46
C ALA A 144 9.86 12.92 9.28
N PRO A 145 10.60 12.81 8.16
CA PRO A 145 10.40 13.69 7.01
C PRO A 145 9.03 13.56 6.33
N LEU A 146 8.27 12.48 6.56
CA LEU A 146 6.91 12.33 6.03
C LEU A 146 6.02 13.49 6.47
N SER A 147 6.22 14.07 7.66
CA SER A 147 5.41 15.17 8.17
C SER A 147 5.40 16.42 7.28
N ALA A 148 6.39 16.58 6.40
CA ALA A 148 6.48 17.71 5.46
C ALA A 148 5.81 17.43 4.10
N LEU A 149 5.47 16.18 3.79
CA LEU A 149 4.90 15.74 2.51
C LEU A 149 3.39 15.96 2.48
N LEU A 150 2.93 17.19 2.70
CA LEU A 150 1.51 17.53 2.92
C LEU A 150 0.59 17.28 1.70
N GLN A 151 1.16 17.01 0.53
CA GLN A 151 0.43 16.68 -0.69
C GLN A 151 0.23 15.17 -0.88
N LEU A 152 0.74 14.33 0.03
CA LEU A 152 0.70 12.89 -0.11
C LEU A 152 -0.74 12.37 -0.07
N GLU A 153 -1.11 11.61 -1.10
CA GLU A 153 -2.41 10.95 -1.23
C GLU A 153 -2.28 9.42 -1.13
N HIS A 154 -1.11 8.87 -1.45
CA HIS A 154 -0.82 7.44 -1.45
C HIS A 154 0.52 7.15 -0.77
N LEU A 155 0.51 6.21 0.18
CA LEU A 155 1.70 5.80 0.92
C LEU A 155 1.73 4.28 1.12
N GLU A 156 2.82 3.66 0.71
CA GLU A 156 3.09 2.23 0.95
C GLU A 156 4.34 2.09 1.83
N LEU A 157 4.16 1.47 3.00
CA LEU A 157 5.21 1.20 3.98
C LEU A 157 5.33 -0.30 4.24
N ASP A 158 5.21 -1.09 3.17
CA ASP A 158 5.21 -2.54 3.27
C ASP A 158 6.60 -3.04 3.64
N SER A 159 6.68 -4.02 4.55
CA SER A 159 7.94 -4.62 4.98
C SER A 159 8.98 -3.59 5.44
N CYS A 160 8.56 -2.53 6.12
CA CYS A 160 9.44 -1.46 6.64
C CYS A 160 9.95 -1.70 8.07
N GLY A 161 9.56 -2.81 8.70
CA GLY A 161 9.94 -3.11 10.08
C GLY A 161 9.26 -2.19 11.09
N LEU A 162 8.06 -1.69 10.77
CA LEU A 162 7.30 -0.82 11.67
C LEU A 162 6.86 -1.58 12.92
N THR A 163 7.11 -0.99 14.09
CA THR A 163 6.63 -1.48 15.38
C THR A 163 5.37 -0.77 15.85
N ALA A 164 5.11 0.44 15.33
CA ALA A 164 3.91 1.23 15.54
C ALA A 164 3.58 2.00 14.27
N VAL A 165 2.31 2.34 14.05
CA VAL A 165 1.92 3.31 13.03
C VAL A 165 2.63 4.64 13.37
N PRO A 166 3.45 5.22 12.47
CA PRO A 166 4.26 6.37 12.82
C PRO A 166 3.42 7.61 13.13
N ALA A 167 3.73 8.31 14.22
CA ALA A 167 3.05 9.56 14.60
C ALA A 167 3.07 10.63 13.50
N HIS A 168 4.12 10.63 12.67
CA HIS A 168 4.30 11.51 11.52
C HIS A 168 3.21 11.40 10.45
N LEU A 169 2.51 10.27 10.38
CA LEU A 169 1.36 10.13 9.48
C LEU A 169 0.24 11.13 9.82
N SER A 170 0.13 11.56 11.08
CA SER A 170 -0.90 12.50 11.53
C SER A 170 -0.88 13.84 10.78
N ALA A 171 0.23 14.22 10.14
CA ALA A 171 0.34 15.43 9.34
C ALA A 171 -0.23 15.28 7.90
N LEU A 172 -0.39 14.04 7.42
CA LEU A 172 -0.74 13.72 6.03
C LEU A 172 -2.25 13.81 5.78
N THR A 173 -2.84 14.98 6.02
CA THR A 173 -4.29 15.22 5.96
C THR A 173 -4.94 14.98 4.57
N ARG A 174 -4.12 14.83 3.51
CA ARG A 174 -4.57 14.49 2.15
C ARG A 174 -4.49 13.00 1.83
N LEU A 175 -3.94 12.17 2.73
CA LEU A 175 -3.74 10.76 2.50
C LEU A 175 -5.09 10.05 2.28
N ARG A 176 -5.18 9.29 1.20
CA ARG A 176 -6.36 8.51 0.79
C ARG A 176 -6.10 7.01 0.83
N HIS A 177 -4.85 6.60 0.59
CA HIS A 177 -4.46 5.20 0.51
C HIS A 177 -3.24 4.96 1.39
N LEU A 178 -3.34 3.98 2.28
CA LEU A 178 -2.27 3.56 3.18
C LEU A 178 -2.14 2.05 3.17
N HIS A 179 -0.95 1.55 2.83
CA HIS A 179 -0.61 0.12 2.90
C HIS A 179 0.45 -0.09 3.99
N LEU A 180 0.18 -1.05 4.88
CA LEU A 180 1.03 -1.44 6.01
C LEU A 180 1.23 -2.96 6.01
N GLU A 181 1.63 -3.52 4.88
CA GLU A 181 1.80 -4.96 4.74
C GLU A 181 3.11 -5.46 5.33
N ASN A 182 3.12 -6.69 5.86
CA ASN A 182 4.29 -7.42 6.34
C ASN A 182 5.14 -6.67 7.38
N ASN A 183 4.52 -5.81 8.20
CA ASN A 183 5.14 -5.21 9.38
C ASN A 183 4.82 -6.07 10.60
N ARG A 184 5.55 -7.19 10.76
CA ARG A 184 5.22 -8.24 11.75
C ARG A 184 5.19 -7.73 13.19
N ASP A 185 6.07 -6.79 13.55
CA ASP A 185 6.19 -6.25 14.90
C ASP A 185 5.26 -5.05 15.15
N LEU A 186 4.35 -4.73 14.22
CA LEU A 186 3.41 -3.62 14.34
C LEU A 186 2.36 -3.92 15.42
N VAL A 187 2.49 -3.27 16.58
CA VAL A 187 1.68 -3.51 17.79
C VAL A 187 1.01 -2.25 18.35
N GLY A 188 0.76 -1.23 17.52
CA GLY A 188 0.11 -0.01 18.02
C GLY A 188 0.24 1.21 17.13
N GLY A 189 -0.05 2.38 17.72
CA GLY A 189 -0.04 3.68 17.02
C GLY A 189 -1.30 3.92 16.18
N TRP A 190 -2.28 3.02 16.22
CA TRP A 190 -3.51 3.09 15.43
C TRP A 190 -4.27 4.40 15.58
N HIS A 191 -4.22 5.00 16.78
CA HIS A 191 -4.83 6.30 17.07
C HIS A 191 -4.31 7.45 16.16
N HIS A 192 -3.10 7.36 15.61
CA HIS A 192 -2.59 8.36 14.65
C HIS A 192 -3.39 8.43 13.36
N LEU A 193 -4.08 7.34 12.98
CA LEU A 193 -4.95 7.33 11.81
C LEU A 193 -6.19 8.24 11.97
N SER A 194 -6.58 8.58 13.20
CA SER A 194 -7.69 9.51 13.46
C SER A 194 -7.47 10.91 12.87
N ALA A 195 -6.21 11.30 12.66
CA ALA A 195 -5.83 12.57 12.05
C ALA A 195 -5.86 12.54 10.51
N LEU A 196 -6.32 11.46 9.90
CA LEU A 196 -6.40 11.27 8.45
C LEU A 196 -7.86 11.35 7.95
N PRO A 197 -8.46 12.56 7.86
CA PRO A 197 -9.89 12.73 7.56
C PRO A 197 -10.29 12.30 6.14
N ARG A 198 -9.32 12.01 5.27
CA ARG A 198 -9.52 11.62 3.87
C ARG A 198 -9.10 10.18 3.57
N LEU A 199 -8.69 9.41 4.58
CA LEU A 199 -8.25 8.04 4.37
C LEU A 199 -9.43 7.19 3.88
N GLN A 200 -9.32 6.67 2.67
CA GLN A 200 -10.38 5.93 1.97
C GLN A 200 -10.10 4.43 1.90
N ASN A 201 -8.83 4.05 1.76
CA ASN A 201 -8.38 2.67 1.64
C ASN A 201 -7.27 2.38 2.65
N LEU A 202 -7.46 1.35 3.46
CA LEU A 202 -6.47 0.84 4.39
C LEU A 202 -6.22 -0.64 4.09
N ILE A 203 -4.97 -0.98 3.82
CA ILE A 203 -4.53 -2.37 3.60
C ILE A 203 -3.59 -2.77 4.73
N LEU A 204 -3.95 -3.84 5.43
CA LEU A 204 -3.18 -4.44 6.50
C LEU A 204 -2.89 -5.89 6.12
N SER A 205 -1.64 -6.31 6.21
CA SER A 205 -1.26 -7.68 5.87
C SER A 205 -0.13 -8.17 6.75
N GLY A 206 -0.16 -9.41 7.21
CA GLY A 206 0.97 -10.05 7.88
C GLY A 206 1.49 -9.32 9.14
N ILE A 207 0.61 -8.65 9.88
CA ILE A 207 0.90 -8.05 11.19
C ILE A 207 0.66 -9.12 12.27
N ALA A 208 1.63 -9.32 13.18
CA ALA A 208 1.58 -10.48 14.08
C ALA A 208 0.62 -10.31 15.27
N ASN A 209 0.31 -9.07 15.68
CA ASN A 209 -0.59 -8.79 16.79
C ASN A 209 -1.97 -8.27 16.32
N SER A 210 -2.88 -9.20 16.09
CA SER A 210 -4.25 -8.92 15.66
C SER A 210 -5.12 -8.25 16.73
N ALA A 211 -4.80 -8.47 18.01
CA ALA A 211 -5.58 -7.93 19.14
C ALA A 211 -5.61 -6.39 19.12
N ASP A 212 -4.50 -5.76 18.75
CA ASP A 212 -4.40 -4.31 18.72
C ASP A 212 -5.23 -3.72 17.57
N VAL A 213 -5.26 -4.35 16.40
CA VAL A 213 -6.10 -3.89 15.28
C VAL A 213 -7.58 -4.03 15.61
N ALA A 214 -7.96 -5.14 16.23
CA ALA A 214 -9.34 -5.37 16.66
C ALA A 214 -9.79 -4.35 17.73
N ALA A 215 -8.90 -3.93 18.63
CA ALA A 215 -9.22 -3.09 19.78
C ALA A 215 -8.97 -1.59 19.59
N GLU A 216 -8.05 -1.18 18.73
CA GLU A 216 -7.52 0.19 18.72
C GLU A 216 -7.76 1.00 17.43
N LEU A 217 -8.36 0.42 16.39
CA LEU A 217 -8.69 1.20 15.20
C LEU A 217 -9.60 2.39 15.58
N PRO A 218 -9.21 3.64 15.23
CA PRO A 218 -9.99 4.81 15.56
C PRO A 218 -11.21 4.93 14.63
N GLU A 219 -12.06 5.93 14.90
CA GLU A 219 -13.05 6.36 13.91
C GLU A 219 -12.34 6.89 12.65
N LEU A 220 -12.73 6.35 11.50
CA LEU A 220 -12.20 6.74 10.20
C LEU A 220 -13.37 7.08 9.26
N PRO A 221 -13.89 8.32 9.31
CA PRO A 221 -15.19 8.66 8.70
C PRO A 221 -15.20 8.59 7.17
N ALA A 222 -14.03 8.70 6.52
CA ALA A 222 -13.89 8.60 5.07
C ALA A 222 -13.50 7.19 4.59
N LEU A 223 -13.27 6.23 5.49
CA LEU A 223 -12.78 4.92 5.12
C LEU A 223 -13.89 4.10 4.46
N THR A 224 -13.69 3.80 3.19
CA THR A 224 -14.64 3.02 2.37
C THR A 224 -14.16 1.59 2.13
N ARG A 225 -12.86 1.34 2.25
CA ARG A 225 -12.25 0.02 2.02
C ARG A 225 -11.24 -0.33 3.10
N LEU A 226 -11.43 -1.51 3.68
CA LEU A 226 -10.51 -2.14 4.61
C LEU A 226 -10.21 -3.55 4.09
N SER A 227 -8.93 -3.83 3.89
CA SER A 227 -8.47 -5.16 3.48
C SER A 227 -7.44 -5.68 4.49
N CYS A 228 -7.72 -6.86 5.03
CA CYS A 228 -6.88 -7.56 5.99
C CYS A 228 -6.44 -8.90 5.40
N TYR A 229 -5.13 -9.14 5.33
CA TYR A 229 -4.55 -10.38 4.79
C TYR A 229 -3.62 -11.04 5.80
N ASN A 230 -3.73 -12.34 6.05
CA ASN A 230 -2.83 -13.08 6.94
C ASN A 230 -2.72 -12.46 8.36
N ILE A 231 -3.85 -12.00 8.92
CA ILE A 231 -3.91 -11.44 10.28
C ILE A 231 -4.69 -12.41 11.15
N ASN A 232 -4.09 -12.94 12.23
CA ASN A 232 -4.69 -14.01 13.01
C ASN A 232 -5.76 -13.52 14.00
N PHE A 233 -7.03 -13.46 13.61
CA PHE A 233 -8.13 -13.09 14.51
C PHE A 233 -8.68 -14.26 15.37
N ALA A 234 -8.04 -15.43 15.36
CA ALA A 234 -8.55 -16.62 16.06
C ALA A 234 -8.46 -16.55 17.60
N ASN A 235 -7.57 -15.72 18.16
CA ASN A 235 -7.18 -15.80 19.56
C ASN A 235 -8.09 -15.03 20.54
N GLU A 236 -9.28 -14.61 20.13
CA GLU A 236 -10.06 -13.67 20.91
C GLU A 236 -11.06 -14.33 21.86
N ALA A 237 -10.59 -14.51 23.10
CA ALA A 237 -11.43 -14.53 24.30
C ALA A 237 -12.20 -13.21 24.54
N VAL A 238 -12.01 -12.19 23.68
CA VAL A 238 -12.58 -10.83 23.81
C VAL A 238 -13.10 -10.33 22.45
N GLY A 239 -14.12 -10.98 21.88
CA GLY A 239 -14.97 -10.34 20.86
C GLY A 239 -14.25 -9.66 19.70
N GLY A 240 -13.57 -10.49 18.88
CA GLY A 240 -12.97 -10.13 17.59
C GLY A 240 -13.60 -8.89 16.98
N TRP A 241 -12.79 -7.87 16.71
CA TRP A 241 -13.18 -6.70 15.92
C TRP A 241 -14.04 -5.64 16.60
N GLN A 242 -13.98 -5.49 17.92
CA GLN A 242 -14.82 -4.48 18.61
C GLN A 242 -14.74 -3.10 17.96
N SER A 243 -13.56 -2.64 17.51
CA SER A 243 -13.41 -1.32 16.87
C SER A 243 -14.05 -1.19 15.49
N LEU A 244 -14.44 -2.28 14.81
CA LEU A 244 -15.10 -2.18 13.50
C LEU A 244 -16.42 -1.41 13.56
N HIS A 245 -17.15 -1.40 14.69
CA HIS A 245 -18.40 -0.64 14.79
C HIS A 245 -18.21 0.86 14.52
N ARG A 246 -16.97 1.37 14.66
CA ARG A 246 -16.59 2.77 14.41
C ARG A 246 -16.47 3.10 12.92
N LEU A 247 -16.32 2.10 12.06
CA LEU A 247 -16.08 2.26 10.62
C LEU A 247 -17.41 2.29 9.85
N THR A 248 -18.32 3.19 10.25
CA THR A 248 -19.71 3.23 9.73
C THR A 248 -19.81 3.56 8.23
N GLY A 249 -18.79 4.23 7.67
CA GLY A 249 -18.68 4.51 6.23
C GLY A 249 -18.08 3.38 5.38
N LEU A 250 -17.74 2.23 5.99
CA LEU A 250 -17.06 1.15 5.29
C LEU A 250 -18.00 0.46 4.28
N GLU A 251 -17.65 0.53 3.00
CA GLU A 251 -18.40 -0.08 1.90
C GLU A 251 -17.88 -1.46 1.52
N THR A 252 -16.57 -1.69 1.68
CA THR A 252 -15.89 -2.94 1.34
C THR A 252 -15.02 -3.42 2.48
N LEU A 253 -15.27 -4.65 2.93
CA LEU A 253 -14.45 -5.38 3.88
C LEU A 253 -13.91 -6.65 3.20
N SER A 254 -12.59 -6.79 3.14
CA SER A 254 -11.93 -7.99 2.60
C SER A 254 -11.04 -8.63 3.66
N LEU A 255 -11.29 -9.89 3.95
CA LEU A 255 -10.60 -10.70 4.95
C LEU A 255 -10.03 -11.92 4.24
N TYR A 256 -8.72 -12.11 4.26
CA TYR A 256 -8.05 -13.20 3.57
C TYR A 256 -7.10 -13.91 4.53
N SER A 257 -7.30 -15.21 4.73
CA SER A 257 -6.47 -16.04 5.61
C SER A 257 -6.33 -15.40 7.00
N CYS A 258 -7.46 -15.00 7.56
CA CYS A 258 -7.53 -14.25 8.81
C CYS A 258 -7.80 -15.15 10.04
N SER A 259 -7.80 -16.48 9.84
CA SER A 259 -8.13 -17.49 10.84
C SER A 259 -9.50 -17.24 11.51
N ILE A 260 -10.47 -16.76 10.74
CA ILE A 260 -11.80 -16.42 11.25
C ILE A 260 -12.62 -17.69 11.43
N HIS A 261 -13.15 -17.88 12.64
CA HIS A 261 -14.05 -19.00 12.98
C HIS A 261 -15.52 -18.62 13.06
N ARG A 262 -15.79 -17.42 13.57
CA ARG A 262 -17.13 -16.83 13.67
C ARG A 262 -17.06 -15.39 13.24
N LEU A 263 -18.09 -14.93 12.54
CA LEU A 263 -18.21 -13.51 12.22
C LEU A 263 -18.53 -12.72 13.49
N PRO A 264 -18.02 -11.48 13.62
CA PRO A 264 -18.21 -10.72 14.84
C PRO A 264 -19.59 -10.08 14.88
N GLU A 265 -20.19 -10.01 16.08
CA GLU A 265 -21.52 -9.44 16.32
C GLU A 265 -21.61 -7.94 16.02
N VAL A 266 -20.47 -7.27 15.82
CA VAL A 266 -20.38 -5.86 15.43
C VAL A 266 -20.60 -5.63 13.94
N LEU A 267 -20.50 -6.66 13.07
CA LEU A 267 -20.72 -6.52 11.62
C LEU A 267 -22.01 -5.77 11.25
N PRO A 268 -23.16 -6.00 11.89
CA PRO A 268 -24.41 -5.29 11.59
C PRO A 268 -24.32 -3.75 11.74
N HIS A 269 -23.34 -3.23 12.49
CA HIS A 269 -23.13 -1.78 12.62
C HIS A 269 -22.52 -1.15 11.36
N LEU A 270 -21.94 -1.96 10.47
CA LEU A 270 -21.38 -1.54 9.19
C LEU A 270 -22.50 -1.33 8.16
N THR A 271 -23.36 -0.33 8.41
CA THR A 271 -24.57 -0.08 7.62
C THR A 271 -24.31 0.30 6.17
N ALA A 272 -23.13 0.84 5.85
CA ALA A 272 -22.71 1.13 4.48
C ALA A 272 -22.13 -0.08 3.72
N LEU A 273 -21.92 -1.22 4.38
CA LEU A 273 -21.18 -2.35 3.82
C LEU A 273 -21.95 -3.02 2.69
N THR A 274 -21.47 -2.88 1.46
CA THR A 274 -22.10 -3.48 0.26
C THR A 274 -21.30 -4.65 -0.30
N ARG A 275 -20.03 -4.77 0.09
CA ARG A 275 -19.11 -5.82 -0.35
C ARG A 275 -18.40 -6.45 0.84
N LEU A 276 -18.62 -7.74 1.05
CA LEU A 276 -17.91 -8.55 2.04
C LEU A 276 -17.20 -9.69 1.32
N ARG A 277 -15.89 -9.81 1.56
CA ARG A 277 -15.06 -10.90 1.04
C ARG A 277 -14.37 -11.57 2.21
N ILE A 278 -14.56 -12.88 2.35
CA ILE A 278 -13.89 -13.71 3.35
C ILE A 278 -13.35 -14.91 2.59
N ILE A 279 -12.04 -15.08 2.64
CA ILE A 279 -11.33 -16.04 1.79
C ILE A 279 -10.33 -16.81 2.64
N ASN A 280 -10.26 -18.13 2.47
CA ASN A 280 -9.34 -19.02 3.18
C ASN A 280 -9.48 -18.96 4.71
N ASP A 281 -10.70 -19.05 5.21
CA ASP A 281 -11.02 -19.06 6.64
C ASP A 281 -11.79 -20.33 7.03
N ASN A 282 -12.03 -20.58 8.32
CA ASN A 282 -12.74 -21.78 8.79
C ASN A 282 -14.04 -21.37 9.49
N LEU A 283 -15.02 -20.94 8.70
CA LEU A 283 -16.25 -20.33 9.20
C LEU A 283 -17.26 -21.38 9.67
N SER A 284 -17.78 -21.18 10.88
CA SER A 284 -18.88 -21.98 11.46
C SER A 284 -20.04 -21.12 11.96
N GLY A 285 -19.79 -19.88 12.38
CA GLY A 285 -20.82 -18.94 12.84
C GLY A 285 -21.03 -17.80 11.85
N LEU A 286 -22.11 -17.88 11.07
CA LEU A 286 -22.49 -16.90 10.04
C LEU A 286 -23.71 -16.05 10.40
N GLU A 287 -24.27 -16.21 11.61
CA GLU A 287 -25.47 -15.49 12.08
C GLU A 287 -25.48 -13.98 11.79
N PRO A 288 -24.37 -13.23 12.00
CA PRO A 288 -24.35 -11.79 11.74
C PRO A 288 -24.59 -11.41 10.27
N LEU A 289 -24.43 -12.33 9.32
CA LEU A 289 -24.73 -12.07 7.90
C LEU A 289 -26.19 -11.69 7.70
N SER A 290 -27.12 -12.29 8.45
CA SER A 290 -28.57 -12.06 8.29
C SER A 290 -28.98 -10.60 8.43
N ALA A 291 -28.20 -9.79 9.15
CA ALA A 291 -28.45 -8.36 9.34
C ALA A 291 -27.95 -7.48 8.17
N LEU A 292 -27.09 -8.01 7.29
CA LEU A 292 -26.41 -7.25 6.23
C LEU A 292 -27.21 -7.23 4.92
N GLN A 293 -28.50 -6.92 4.99
CA GLN A 293 -29.44 -7.00 3.86
C GLN A 293 -29.11 -6.05 2.70
N GLN A 294 -28.25 -5.06 2.92
CA GLN A 294 -27.72 -4.14 1.91
C GLN A 294 -26.59 -4.74 1.06
N LEU A 295 -26.05 -5.90 1.41
CA LEU A 295 -24.95 -6.54 0.69
C LEU A 295 -25.33 -6.83 -0.77
N ARG A 296 -24.42 -6.45 -1.66
CA ARG A 296 -24.53 -6.68 -3.11
C ARG A 296 -23.53 -7.72 -3.61
N HIS A 297 -22.43 -7.88 -2.89
CA HIS A 297 -21.34 -8.79 -3.24
C HIS A 297 -20.87 -9.52 -1.98
N LEU A 298 -21.00 -10.84 -1.97
CA LEU A 298 -20.53 -11.70 -0.89
C LEU A 298 -19.61 -12.78 -1.47
N GLU A 299 -18.37 -12.82 -1.02
CA GLU A 299 -17.40 -13.87 -1.35
C GLU A 299 -17.06 -14.65 -0.08
N LEU A 300 -17.31 -15.96 -0.10
CA LEU A 300 -16.96 -16.93 0.93
C LEU A 300 -16.14 -18.05 0.27
N GLU A 301 -14.95 -17.71 -0.22
CA GLU A 301 -14.08 -18.66 -0.94
C GLU A 301 -13.23 -19.47 0.04
N ASN A 302 -13.18 -20.79 -0.11
CA ASN A 302 -12.39 -21.68 0.76
C ASN A 302 -12.65 -21.43 2.25
N CYS A 303 -13.92 -21.28 2.63
CA CYS A 303 -14.36 -21.00 4.00
C CYS A 303 -14.71 -22.27 4.80
N ARG A 304 -14.50 -23.46 4.21
CA ARG A 304 -14.86 -24.79 4.74
C ARG A 304 -16.35 -24.93 5.07
N LEU A 305 -17.20 -24.29 4.27
CA LEU A 305 -18.65 -24.39 4.45
C LEU A 305 -19.11 -25.84 4.18
N GLY A 306 -19.83 -26.43 5.14
CA GLY A 306 -20.42 -27.77 4.99
C GLY A 306 -21.72 -27.79 4.18
N ALA A 307 -22.45 -26.68 4.18
CA ALA A 307 -23.68 -26.45 3.44
C ALA A 307 -23.79 -24.96 3.08
N VAL A 308 -24.65 -24.63 2.12
CA VAL A 308 -25.05 -23.24 1.89
C VAL A 308 -25.82 -22.75 3.12
N PRO A 309 -25.46 -21.62 3.73
CA PRO A 309 -26.05 -21.20 5.00
C PRO A 309 -27.44 -20.56 4.83
N GLU A 310 -28.35 -20.83 5.78
CA GLU A 310 -29.71 -20.29 5.76
C GLU A 310 -29.76 -18.77 5.80
N GLN A 311 -28.75 -18.13 6.40
CA GLN A 311 -28.61 -16.69 6.51
C GLN A 311 -28.51 -16.00 5.13
N LEU A 312 -28.17 -16.73 4.05
CA LEU A 312 -28.18 -16.16 2.70
C LEU A 312 -29.60 -15.86 2.19
N SER A 313 -30.62 -16.57 2.69
CA SER A 313 -32.00 -16.44 2.21
C SER A 313 -32.59 -15.03 2.37
N VAL A 314 -32.08 -14.25 3.32
CA VAL A 314 -32.53 -12.87 3.58
C VAL A 314 -31.73 -11.82 2.81
N LEU A 315 -30.60 -12.18 2.20
CA LEU A 315 -29.70 -11.26 1.50
C LEU A 315 -30.14 -10.95 0.06
N THR A 316 -31.41 -10.59 -0.10
CA THR A 316 -32.09 -10.44 -1.40
C THR A 316 -31.52 -9.33 -2.31
N ALA A 317 -30.67 -8.44 -1.77
CA ALA A 317 -29.95 -7.43 -2.54
C ALA A 317 -28.70 -7.97 -3.27
N LEU A 318 -28.28 -9.21 -2.99
CA LEU A 318 -27.08 -9.81 -3.59
C LEU A 318 -27.18 -9.90 -5.10
N THR A 319 -26.10 -9.46 -5.75
CA THR A 319 -25.90 -9.54 -7.20
C THR A 319 -24.75 -10.46 -7.57
N TRP A 320 -23.84 -10.69 -6.63
CA TRP A 320 -22.68 -11.56 -6.80
C TRP A 320 -22.50 -12.39 -5.53
N LEU A 321 -22.41 -13.71 -5.70
CA LEU A 321 -22.13 -14.67 -4.63
C LEU A 321 -20.99 -15.59 -5.05
N GLY A 322 -19.98 -15.71 -4.22
CA GLY A 322 -18.86 -16.64 -4.45
C GLY A 322 -18.79 -17.68 -3.35
N LEU A 323 -18.88 -18.95 -3.73
CA LEU A 323 -18.74 -20.11 -2.84
C LEU A 323 -17.62 -21.04 -3.30
N ALA A 324 -16.75 -20.56 -4.18
CA ALA A 324 -15.67 -21.33 -4.75
C ALA A 324 -14.77 -21.96 -3.67
N GLN A 325 -14.10 -23.06 -4.04
CA GLN A 325 -13.17 -23.79 -3.17
C GLN A 325 -13.75 -24.30 -1.84
N ASN A 326 -15.06 -24.24 -1.58
CA ASN A 326 -15.66 -24.92 -0.43
C ASN A 326 -15.80 -26.42 -0.72
N ARG A 327 -14.70 -27.15 -0.51
CA ARG A 327 -14.62 -28.59 -0.79
C ARG A 327 -15.48 -29.45 0.13
N ASP A 328 -15.88 -28.91 1.27
CA ASP A 328 -16.71 -29.58 2.28
C ASP A 328 -18.22 -29.38 2.05
N LEU A 329 -18.60 -28.55 1.07
CA LEU A 329 -19.98 -28.12 0.80
C LEU A 329 -20.80 -29.24 0.15
N THR A 330 -21.13 -30.25 0.95
CA THR A 330 -21.82 -31.48 0.56
C THR A 330 -23.20 -31.61 1.20
N GLY A 331 -23.47 -30.85 2.26
CA GLY A 331 -24.69 -30.92 3.07
C GLY A 331 -25.92 -30.22 2.47
N GLY A 332 -25.85 -29.67 1.26
CA GLY A 332 -26.98 -29.01 0.59
C GLY A 332 -27.17 -27.54 1.00
N GLY A 333 -28.43 -27.14 1.24
CA GLY A 333 -28.82 -25.75 1.57
C GLY A 333 -29.05 -24.85 0.36
N TRP A 334 -29.08 -25.42 -0.85
CA TRP A 334 -29.20 -24.67 -2.10
C TRP A 334 -30.55 -23.94 -2.23
N GLU A 335 -31.58 -24.40 -1.53
CA GLU A 335 -32.87 -23.75 -1.40
C GLU A 335 -32.77 -22.33 -0.82
N HIS A 336 -31.75 -22.05 0.00
CA HIS A 336 -31.51 -20.73 0.55
C HIS A 336 -31.08 -19.69 -0.50
N LEU A 337 -30.72 -20.13 -1.71
CA LEU A 337 -30.41 -19.23 -2.82
C LEU A 337 -31.65 -18.83 -3.61
N LEU A 338 -32.77 -19.55 -3.51
CA LEU A 338 -34.00 -19.28 -4.26
C LEU A 338 -34.55 -17.85 -4.06
N PRO A 339 -34.50 -17.24 -2.85
CA PRO A 339 -34.93 -15.86 -2.66
C PRO A 339 -34.02 -14.81 -3.33
N LEU A 340 -32.81 -15.17 -3.76
CA LEU A 340 -31.80 -14.25 -4.30
C LEU A 340 -32.06 -13.87 -5.76
N THR A 341 -33.26 -13.35 -6.03
CA THR A 341 -33.74 -12.99 -7.37
C THR A 341 -32.99 -11.83 -8.04
N ARG A 342 -32.03 -11.20 -7.37
CA ARG A 342 -31.14 -10.20 -7.98
C ARG A 342 -29.76 -10.76 -8.35
N LEU A 343 -29.51 -12.03 -8.04
CA LEU A 343 -28.22 -12.65 -8.27
C LEU A 343 -27.92 -12.72 -9.78
N ARG A 344 -26.74 -12.25 -10.16
CA ARG A 344 -26.24 -12.20 -11.55
C ARG A 344 -25.03 -13.09 -11.76
N THR A 345 -24.24 -13.29 -10.72
CA THR A 345 -23.04 -14.13 -10.79
C THR A 345 -22.96 -15.04 -9.58
N LEU A 346 -22.73 -16.33 -9.83
CA LEU A 346 -22.47 -17.35 -8.83
C LEU A 346 -21.17 -18.10 -9.16
N THR A 347 -20.18 -18.11 -8.26
CA THR A 347 -18.93 -18.87 -8.47
C THR A 347 -18.91 -20.14 -7.63
N LEU A 348 -18.69 -21.29 -8.28
CA LEU A 348 -18.76 -22.63 -7.71
C LEU A 348 -17.58 -23.53 -8.10
N TRP A 349 -16.50 -22.95 -8.63
CA TRP A 349 -15.34 -23.75 -9.02
C TRP A 349 -14.72 -24.41 -7.79
N SER A 350 -14.32 -25.69 -7.95
CA SER A 350 -13.84 -26.53 -6.84
C SER A 350 -14.84 -26.77 -5.69
N VAL A 351 -16.16 -26.70 -5.95
CA VAL A 351 -17.23 -27.17 -5.04
C VAL A 351 -17.68 -28.58 -5.47
N PRO A 352 -17.80 -29.56 -4.54
CA PRO A 352 -18.22 -30.93 -4.86
C PRO A 352 -19.67 -30.94 -5.34
N ARG A 353 -19.87 -31.49 -6.55
CA ARG A 353 -21.16 -31.54 -7.24
C ARG A 353 -21.30 -32.88 -7.97
N PRO A 354 -21.46 -34.00 -7.23
CA PRO A 354 -21.46 -35.34 -7.82
C PRO A 354 -22.58 -35.54 -8.84
N ASP A 355 -23.76 -34.95 -8.59
CA ASP A 355 -24.94 -35.05 -9.45
C ASP A 355 -25.09 -33.83 -10.39
N GLY A 356 -24.07 -32.98 -10.51
CA GLY A 356 -24.10 -31.77 -11.32
C GLY A 356 -24.58 -30.52 -10.57
N ILE A 357 -25.11 -29.53 -11.30
CA ILE A 357 -25.61 -28.28 -10.72
C ILE A 357 -26.91 -28.60 -9.94
N PRO A 358 -27.04 -28.18 -8.67
CA PRO A 358 -28.26 -28.40 -7.89
C PRO A 358 -29.52 -27.86 -8.58
N PRO A 359 -30.67 -28.58 -8.52
CA PRO A 359 -31.91 -28.15 -9.16
C PRO A 359 -32.36 -26.74 -8.75
N GLU A 360 -32.13 -26.34 -7.51
CA GLU A 360 -32.48 -25.02 -6.96
C GLU A 360 -31.65 -23.91 -7.63
N VAL A 361 -30.38 -24.20 -7.92
CA VAL A 361 -29.49 -23.29 -8.64
C VAL A 361 -29.91 -23.19 -10.11
N ALA A 362 -30.31 -24.29 -10.73
CA ALA A 362 -30.87 -24.29 -12.09
C ALA A 362 -32.17 -23.47 -12.17
N ALA A 363 -33.09 -23.66 -11.21
CA ALA A 363 -34.31 -22.87 -11.11
C ALA A 363 -34.02 -21.38 -10.97
N LEU A 364 -32.97 -21.00 -10.23
CA LEU A 364 -32.55 -19.60 -10.11
C LEU A 364 -32.02 -19.02 -11.43
N GLN A 365 -31.36 -19.85 -12.27
CA GLN A 365 -30.95 -19.45 -13.63
C GLN A 365 -32.13 -19.24 -14.57
N ASP A 366 -33.22 -19.99 -14.40
CA ASP A 366 -34.43 -19.80 -15.22
C ASP A 366 -35.16 -18.48 -14.86
N LEU A 367 -35.07 -18.07 -13.60
CA LEU A 367 -35.70 -16.84 -13.10
C LEU A 367 -34.91 -15.58 -13.43
N ASN A 368 -33.60 -15.67 -13.69
CA ASN A 368 -32.72 -14.52 -13.90
C ASN A 368 -31.51 -14.87 -14.76
N PRO A 369 -30.95 -13.92 -15.55
CA PRO A 369 -29.69 -14.14 -16.26
C PRO A 369 -28.52 -14.29 -15.27
N LEU A 370 -28.35 -15.51 -14.75
CA LEU A 370 -27.37 -15.90 -13.75
C LEU A 370 -26.20 -16.61 -14.44
N LYS A 371 -25.03 -15.98 -14.38
CA LYS A 371 -23.79 -16.55 -14.84
C LYS A 371 -23.17 -17.41 -13.74
N ILE A 372 -23.13 -18.73 -13.98
CA ILE A 372 -22.41 -19.66 -13.10
C ILE A 372 -20.99 -19.82 -13.62
N LEU A 373 -20.00 -19.58 -12.75
CA LEU A 373 -18.58 -19.80 -13.02
C LEU A 373 -18.16 -21.09 -12.29
N CYS A 374 -17.94 -22.16 -13.06
CA CYS A 374 -17.63 -23.51 -12.58
C CYS A 374 -16.16 -23.86 -12.68
#